data_AF-A0A5B9QLP1-F1
#
_entry.id   AF-A0A5B9QLP1-F1
#
_cell.length_a   1.000
_cell.length_b   1.000
_cell.length_c   1.000
_cell.angle_alpha   90.00
_cell.angle_beta   90.00
_cell.angle_gamma   90.00
#
_symmetry.space_group_name_H-M   'P 1'
#
loop_
_entity.id
_entity.type
_entity.pdbx_description
1 polymer ?
#
loop_
_entity_poly.entity_id
_entity_poly.type
_entity_poly.pdbx_seq_one_letter_code
_entity_poly.pdbx_strand_id
1 'polypeptide(L)'
;MPQIQIAQPPAQQQDPPVEKTEEIGTTEPKQLSLEELLRIMDVATTLRKEHDVVEEQLNLDQIKVRLRERLLEAAKVTGERVTAEQIDTAIENYYDKLHTFEEPKWSFSVLMAQIYVRRATIIKWAIGIGAIVALLWTLLIAVMLPVERPLLAAETKTGRCARPAFGTRSLAACQAVATLQGQRAT
;
A
#
# COMPACT_ATOMS: atom_id res chain seq x y z
N MET A 1 -12.04 14.00 48.74
CA MET A 1 -12.28 13.02 47.66
C MET A 1 -12.12 13.74 46.33
N PRO A 2 -11.01 13.51 45.59
CA PRO A 2 -10.78 14.14 44.30
C PRO A 2 -11.46 13.34 43.17
N GLN A 3 -12.10 14.05 42.26
CA GLN A 3 -12.74 13.53 41.04
C GLN A 3 -11.66 13.05 40.06
N ILE A 4 -11.75 11.80 39.61
CA ILE A 4 -10.91 11.25 38.55
C ILE A 4 -11.49 11.73 37.21
N GLN A 5 -10.78 12.68 36.61
CA GLN A 5 -11.05 13.22 35.28
C GLN A 5 -10.56 12.18 34.26
N ILE A 6 -11.48 11.46 33.62
CA ILE A 6 -11.16 10.52 32.54
C ILE A 6 -10.79 11.36 31.31
N ALA A 7 -9.51 11.34 30.96
CA ALA A 7 -8.97 11.95 29.76
C ALA A 7 -9.59 11.30 28.51
N GLN A 8 -10.10 12.14 27.61
CA GLN A 8 -10.55 11.74 26.28
C GLN A 8 -9.38 11.17 25.47
N PRO A 9 -9.54 10.01 24.79
CA PRO A 9 -8.59 9.55 23.80
C PRO A 9 -8.59 10.48 22.56
N PRO A 10 -7.44 10.72 21.91
CA PRO A 10 -7.37 11.54 20.72
C PRO A 10 -8.11 10.87 19.56
N ALA A 11 -8.93 11.66 18.87
CA ALA A 11 -9.53 11.32 17.59
C ALA A 11 -8.42 10.99 16.57
N GLN A 12 -8.25 9.71 16.26
CA GLN A 12 -7.58 9.28 15.03
C GLN A 12 -8.60 9.31 13.91
N GLN A 13 -8.64 10.44 13.20
CA GLN A 13 -9.29 10.56 11.91
C GLN A 13 -8.31 10.05 10.85
N GLN A 14 -8.47 8.80 10.44
CA GLN A 14 -7.86 8.26 9.23
C GLN A 14 -9.00 7.74 8.35
N ASP A 15 -9.30 8.51 7.31
CA ASP A 15 -10.20 8.14 6.24
C ASP A 15 -9.61 6.95 5.44
N PRO A 16 -10.30 5.80 5.33
CA PRO A 16 -10.21 4.98 4.14
C PRO A 16 -11.16 5.53 3.05
N PRO A 17 -10.89 5.27 1.76
CA PRO A 17 -11.82 5.63 0.69
C PRO A 17 -13.08 4.78 0.83
N VAL A 18 -14.14 5.38 1.35
CA VAL A 18 -15.48 4.80 1.41
C VAL A 18 -16.06 4.80 0.00
N GLU A 19 -15.73 3.75 -0.76
CA GLU A 19 -16.55 3.33 -1.89
C GLU A 19 -17.59 2.33 -1.35
N LYS A 20 -18.86 2.75 -1.45
CA LYS A 20 -20.10 2.09 -0.99
C LYS A 20 -20.39 2.16 0.52
N THR A 21 -20.79 3.36 0.93
CA THR A 21 -21.87 3.53 1.90
C THR A 21 -23.11 2.80 1.39
N GLU A 22 -23.32 1.54 1.80
CA GLU A 22 -24.68 1.05 1.98
C GLU A 22 -25.23 1.78 3.21
N GLU A 23 -26.16 2.69 2.95
CA GLU A 23 -26.99 3.31 3.97
C GLU A 23 -27.57 2.21 4.87
N ILE A 24 -27.15 2.15 6.13
CA ILE A 24 -28.01 1.63 7.19
C ILE A 24 -29.02 2.74 7.46
N GLY A 25 -29.94 2.87 6.50
CA GLY A 25 -30.98 3.86 6.47
C GLY A 25 -31.92 3.65 7.64
N THR A 26 -32.08 4.71 8.41
CA THR A 26 -33.22 4.93 9.30
C THR A 26 -34.49 4.81 8.47
N THR A 27 -35.05 3.60 8.40
CA THR A 27 -36.33 3.37 7.74
C THR A 27 -37.44 3.54 8.76
N GLU A 28 -38.19 4.62 8.59
CA GLU A 28 -39.61 4.70 8.97
C GLU A 28 -40.28 3.33 8.81
N PRO A 29 -41.22 2.94 9.70
CA PRO A 29 -41.76 1.59 9.83
C PRO A 29 -42.63 1.18 8.63
N LYS A 30 -42.01 1.00 7.48
CA LYS A 30 -42.61 0.51 6.25
C LYS A 30 -42.15 -0.92 6.05
N GLN A 31 -42.78 -1.81 6.82
CA GLN A 31 -42.79 -3.26 6.64
C GLN A 31 -41.43 -3.85 6.24
N LEU A 32 -40.45 -3.77 7.16
CA LEU A 32 -39.30 -4.68 7.14
C LEU A 32 -39.84 -6.10 6.93
N SER A 33 -39.33 -6.78 5.91
CA SER A 33 -39.73 -8.16 5.64
C SER A 33 -39.38 -9.01 6.86
N LEU A 34 -40.23 -9.99 7.20
CA LEU A 34 -40.03 -10.86 8.36
C LEU A 34 -38.62 -11.52 8.34
N GLU A 35 -38.11 -11.79 7.14
CA GLU A 35 -36.78 -12.35 6.92
C GLU A 35 -35.65 -11.39 7.33
N GLU A 36 -35.80 -10.10 7.04
CA GLU A 36 -34.80 -9.08 7.36
C GLU A 36 -34.73 -8.80 8.87
N LEU A 37 -35.88 -8.80 9.56
CA LEU A 37 -35.93 -8.71 11.01
C LEU A 37 -35.27 -9.92 11.68
N LEU A 38 -35.54 -11.14 11.19
CA LEU A 38 -34.90 -12.37 11.70
C LEU A 38 -33.39 -12.35 11.47
N ARG A 39 -32.92 -11.86 10.31
CA ARG A 39 -31.50 -11.71 10.01
C ARG A 39 -30.82 -10.71 10.93
N ILE A 40 -31.44 -9.54 11.16
CA ILE A 40 -30.91 -8.52 12.08
C ILE A 40 -30.83 -9.06 13.51
N MET A 41 -31.84 -9.81 13.96
CA MET A 41 -31.86 -10.41 15.30
C MET A 41 -30.80 -11.50 15.47
N ASP A 42 -30.50 -12.30 14.43
CA ASP A 42 -29.45 -13.32 14.46
C ASP A 42 -28.04 -12.70 14.53
N VAL A 43 -27.80 -11.65 13.75
CA VAL A 43 -26.57 -10.85 13.84
C VAL A 43 -26.45 -10.21 15.23
N ALA A 44 -27.52 -9.61 15.76
CA ALA A 44 -27.51 -9.02 17.10
C ALA A 44 -27.24 -10.06 18.20
N THR A 45 -27.78 -11.28 18.06
CA THR A 45 -27.55 -12.39 18.98
C THR A 45 -26.09 -12.87 18.91
N THR A 46 -25.53 -12.91 17.72
CA THR A 46 -24.12 -13.27 17.48
C THR A 46 -23.19 -12.23 18.10
N LEU A 47 -23.42 -10.95 17.85
CA LEU A 47 -22.65 -9.84 18.44
C LEU A 47 -22.74 -9.81 19.97
N ARG A 48 -23.90 -10.14 20.55
CA ARG A 48 -24.05 -10.22 22.01
C ARG A 48 -23.21 -11.35 22.60
N LYS A 49 -23.24 -12.55 21.99
CA LYS A 49 -22.39 -13.67 22.43
C LYS A 49 -20.91 -13.34 22.33
N GLU A 50 -20.50 -12.61 21.29
CA GLU A 50 -19.12 -12.15 21.14
C GLU A 50 -18.76 -11.12 22.23
N HIS A 51 -19.66 -10.20 22.57
CA HIS A 51 -19.45 -9.25 23.67
C HIS A 51 -19.29 -9.94 25.02
N ASP A 52 -20.12 -10.92 25.35
CA ASP A 52 -20.03 -11.68 26.61
C ASP A 52 -18.69 -12.44 26.72
N VAL A 53 -18.21 -12.99 25.60
CA VAL A 53 -16.90 -13.65 25.51
C VAL A 53 -15.74 -12.66 25.61
N VAL A 54 -15.89 -11.47 25.01
CA VAL A 54 -14.90 -10.39 25.07
C VAL A 54 -14.79 -9.83 26.49
N GLU A 55 -15.90 -9.71 27.23
CA GLU A 55 -15.87 -9.30 28.64
C GLU A 55 -15.16 -10.34 29.54
N GLU A 56 -15.36 -11.65 29.28
CA GLU A 56 -14.60 -12.69 29.99
C GLU A 56 -13.11 -12.71 29.59
N GLN A 57 -12.79 -12.43 28.33
CA GLN A 57 -11.42 -12.42 27.81
C GLN A 57 -10.65 -11.12 28.09
N LEU A 58 -11.32 -10.00 28.31
CA LEU A 58 -10.74 -8.72 28.71
C LEU A 58 -10.28 -8.72 30.17
N ASN A 59 -10.78 -9.65 30.98
CA ASN A 59 -10.34 -9.79 32.37
C ASN A 59 -9.02 -10.57 32.44
N LEU A 60 -7.95 -9.93 31.97
CA LEU A 60 -6.59 -10.46 31.99
C LEU A 60 -6.19 -10.94 33.39
N ASP A 61 -6.69 -10.30 34.44
CA ASP A 61 -6.40 -10.68 35.83
C ASP A 61 -7.00 -12.05 36.18
N GLN A 62 -8.25 -12.33 35.77
CA GLN A 62 -8.83 -13.67 35.97
C GLN A 62 -8.09 -14.76 35.18
N ILE A 63 -7.62 -14.45 33.96
CA ILE A 63 -6.85 -15.37 33.15
C ILE A 63 -5.50 -15.67 33.82
N LYS A 64 -4.80 -14.65 34.34
CA LYS A 64 -3.55 -14.80 35.10
C LYS A 64 -3.74 -15.68 36.34
N VAL A 65 -4.84 -15.49 37.09
CA VAL A 65 -5.15 -16.29 38.28
C VAL A 65 -5.39 -17.77 37.92
N ARG A 66 -6.24 -18.05 36.91
CA ARG A 66 -6.48 -19.42 36.43
C ARG A 66 -5.20 -20.08 35.93
N LEU A 67 -4.32 -19.32 35.27
CA LEU A 67 -3.03 -19.81 34.77
C LEU A 67 -2.06 -20.14 35.92
N ARG A 68 -1.99 -19.27 36.95
CA ARG A 68 -1.19 -19.50 38.15
C ARG A 68 -1.61 -20.79 38.88
N GLU A 69 -2.90 -21.04 39.04
CA GLU A 69 -3.41 -22.27 39.67
C GLU A 69 -2.97 -23.52 38.90
N ARG A 70 -3.11 -23.51 37.57
CA ARG A 70 -2.68 -24.63 36.71
C ARG A 70 -1.18 -24.86 36.75
N LEU A 71 -0.38 -23.80 36.80
CA LEU A 71 1.09 -23.91 36.91
C LEU A 71 1.52 -24.44 38.28
N LEU A 72 0.83 -24.05 39.36
CA LEU A 72 1.07 -24.62 40.69
C LEU A 72 0.68 -26.10 40.76
N GLU A 73 -0.43 -26.49 40.12
CA GLU A 73 -0.84 -27.89 40.04
C GLU A 73 0.16 -28.73 39.24
N ALA A 74 0.61 -28.23 38.08
CA ALA A 74 1.64 -28.87 37.27
C ALA A 74 2.98 -28.98 38.03
N ALA A 75 3.42 -27.93 38.73
CA ALA A 75 4.66 -27.96 39.51
C ALA A 75 4.64 -29.03 40.62
N LYS A 76 3.48 -29.22 41.27
CA LYS A 76 3.29 -30.30 42.27
C LYS A 76 3.43 -31.68 41.65
N VAL A 77 2.87 -31.90 40.46
CA VAL A 77 2.97 -33.19 39.74
C VAL A 77 4.40 -33.46 39.29
N THR A 78 5.12 -32.42 38.87
CA THR A 78 6.48 -32.52 38.32
C THR A 78 7.57 -32.55 39.41
N GLY A 79 7.20 -32.29 40.67
CA GLY A 79 8.11 -32.31 41.82
C GLY A 79 9.04 -31.09 41.89
N GLU A 80 8.78 -30.05 41.11
CA GLU A 80 9.62 -28.86 41.06
C GLU A 80 9.20 -27.86 42.13
N ARG A 81 10.16 -27.37 42.92
CA ARG A 81 9.90 -26.41 44.02
C ARG A 81 9.82 -24.99 43.48
N VAL A 82 8.71 -24.67 42.82
CA VAL A 82 8.41 -23.30 42.37
C VAL A 82 7.50 -22.62 43.38
N THR A 83 7.87 -21.40 43.80
CA THR A 83 7.04 -20.61 44.73
C THR A 83 5.95 -19.86 43.97
N ALA A 84 4.83 -19.58 44.64
CA ALA A 84 3.72 -18.86 44.04
C ALA A 84 4.12 -17.45 43.55
N GLU A 85 5.07 -16.80 44.24
CA GLU A 85 5.61 -15.49 43.87
C GLU A 85 6.52 -15.53 42.64
N GLN A 86 7.29 -16.61 42.44
CA GLN A 86 8.10 -16.77 41.23
C GLN A 86 7.23 -16.98 39.99
N ILE A 87 6.15 -17.74 40.13
CA ILE A 87 5.19 -17.95 39.02
C ILE A 87 4.54 -16.63 38.63
N ASP A 88 4.14 -15.81 39.61
CA ASP A 88 3.50 -14.51 39.35
C ASP A 88 4.44 -13.57 38.58
N THR A 89 5.69 -13.44 39.06
CA THR A 89 6.73 -12.64 38.40
C THR A 89 7.02 -13.14 36.97
N ALA A 90 7.03 -14.46 36.77
CA ALA A 90 7.25 -15.05 35.46
C ALA A 90 6.08 -14.80 34.49
N ILE A 91 4.85 -14.87 34.98
CA ILE A 91 3.63 -14.57 34.21
C ILE A 91 3.65 -13.09 33.79
N GLU A 92 3.94 -12.16 34.69
CA GLU A 92 4.03 -10.73 34.38
C GLU A 92 5.06 -10.45 33.28
N ASN A 93 6.27 -10.97 33.42
CA ASN A 93 7.34 -10.81 32.42
C ASN A 93 6.96 -11.43 31.06
N TYR A 94 6.23 -12.54 31.06
CA TYR A 94 5.72 -13.14 29.81
C TYR A 94 4.74 -12.22 29.08
N TYR A 95 3.77 -11.64 29.80
CA TYR A 95 2.78 -10.75 29.22
C TYR A 95 3.39 -9.42 28.76
N ASP A 96 4.38 -8.88 29.47
CA ASP A 96 5.10 -7.67 29.06
C ASP A 96 5.84 -7.87 27.73
N LYS A 97 6.43 -9.06 27.53
CA LYS A 97 7.11 -9.39 26.27
C LYS A 97 6.16 -9.68 25.13
N LEU A 98 4.96 -10.20 25.41
CA LEU A 98 3.98 -10.56 24.38
C LEU A 98 3.55 -9.36 23.52
N HIS A 99 3.57 -8.15 24.09
CA HIS A 99 3.22 -6.91 23.40
C HIS A 99 4.43 -6.11 22.91
N THR A 100 5.65 -6.60 23.14
CA THR A 100 6.87 -5.93 22.67
C THR A 100 7.23 -6.50 21.31
N PHE A 101 7.06 -5.69 20.26
CA PHE A 101 7.60 -6.02 18.95
C PHE A 101 9.13 -5.86 19.00
N GLU A 102 9.87 -6.96 19.07
CA GLU A 102 11.32 -6.91 18.87
C GLU A 102 11.62 -6.65 17.39
N GLU A 103 12.17 -5.47 17.10
CA GLU A 103 12.66 -5.18 15.75
C GLU A 103 13.76 -6.18 15.38
N PRO A 104 13.67 -6.83 14.21
CA PRO A 104 14.73 -7.72 13.77
C PRO A 104 16.02 -6.93 13.62
N LYS A 105 17.11 -7.48 14.19
CA LYS A 105 18.45 -6.91 14.04
C LYS A 105 18.72 -6.62 12.56
N TRP A 106 19.28 -5.45 12.27
CA TRP A 106 19.58 -5.02 10.91
C TRP A 106 20.45 -6.07 10.22
N SER A 107 19.86 -6.75 9.25
CA SER A 107 20.52 -7.77 8.43
C SER A 107 20.30 -7.47 6.95
N PHE A 108 21.15 -8.04 6.09
CA PHE A 108 21.05 -7.83 4.65
C PHE A 108 19.69 -8.24 4.06
N SER A 109 19.06 -9.31 4.59
CA SER A 109 17.71 -9.71 4.18
C SER A 109 16.65 -8.66 4.54
N VAL A 110 16.74 -8.09 5.75
CA VAL A 110 15.81 -7.03 6.18
C VAL A 110 15.98 -5.79 5.31
N LEU A 111 17.22 -5.41 4.96
CA LEU A 111 17.47 -4.30 4.05
C LEU A 111 16.87 -4.53 2.65
N MET A 112 17.03 -5.72 2.07
CA MET A 112 16.42 -6.03 0.78
C MET A 112 14.89 -6.01 0.85
N ALA A 113 14.31 -6.53 1.93
CA ALA A 113 12.87 -6.45 2.15
C ALA A 113 12.41 -4.98 2.23
N GLN A 114 13.11 -4.15 3.00
CA GLN A 114 12.82 -2.72 3.15
C GLN A 114 12.87 -1.98 1.80
N ILE A 115 13.88 -2.28 0.98
CA ILE A 115 14.05 -1.70 -0.36
C ILE A 115 12.93 -2.16 -1.30
N TYR A 116 12.55 -3.44 -1.26
CA TYR A 116 11.50 -3.99 -2.11
C TYR A 116 10.11 -3.39 -1.79
N VAL A 117 9.80 -3.22 -0.50
CA VAL A 117 8.56 -2.56 -0.05
C VAL A 117 8.54 -1.10 -0.51
N ARG A 118 9.68 -0.39 -0.41
CA ARG A 118 9.80 1.02 -0.79
C ARG A 118 10.12 1.26 -2.26
N ARG A 119 10.08 0.24 -3.13
CA ARG A 119 10.51 0.32 -4.54
C ARG A 119 9.86 1.46 -5.32
N ALA A 120 8.57 1.70 -5.13
CA ALA A 120 7.84 2.75 -5.84
C ALA A 120 8.32 4.16 -5.42
N THR A 121 8.59 4.34 -4.13
CA THR A 121 9.15 5.59 -3.61
C THR A 121 10.56 5.79 -4.13
N ILE A 122 11.40 4.74 -4.11
CA ILE A 122 12.78 4.79 -4.63
C ILE A 122 12.80 5.18 -6.11
N ILE A 123 11.92 4.59 -6.93
CA ILE A 123 11.83 4.93 -8.37
C ILE A 123 11.44 6.39 -8.57
N LYS A 124 10.47 6.92 -7.81
CA LYS A 124 10.09 8.34 -7.89
C LYS A 124 11.26 9.27 -7.57
N TRP A 125 12.00 8.97 -6.50
CA TRP A 125 13.21 9.73 -6.16
C TRP A 125 14.31 9.58 -7.21
N ALA A 126 14.53 8.38 -7.74
CA ALA A 126 15.52 8.14 -8.78
C ALA A 126 15.21 8.93 -10.06
N ILE A 127 13.94 8.99 -10.47
CA ILE A 127 13.51 9.81 -11.62
C ILE A 127 13.68 11.30 -11.30
N GLY A 128 13.28 11.75 -10.11
CA GLY A 128 13.42 13.14 -9.69
C GLY A 128 14.88 13.60 -9.69
N ILE A 129 15.77 12.82 -9.07
CA ILE A 129 17.21 13.09 -9.04
C ILE A 129 17.78 13.01 -10.45
N GLY A 130 17.41 11.99 -11.23
CA GLY A 130 17.84 11.84 -12.61
C GLY A 130 17.47 13.04 -13.48
N ALA A 131 16.26 13.59 -13.31
CA ALA A 131 15.82 14.77 -14.03
C ALA A 131 16.62 16.02 -13.63
N ILE A 132 16.90 16.21 -12.34
CA ILE A 132 17.71 17.34 -11.85
C ILE A 132 19.13 17.24 -12.40
N VAL A 133 19.75 16.06 -12.34
CA VAL A 133 21.11 15.84 -12.85
C VAL A 133 21.16 16.07 -14.37
N ALA A 134 20.19 15.55 -15.12
CA ALA A 134 20.10 15.77 -16.55
C ALA A 134 19.92 17.27 -16.91
N LEU A 135 19.11 17.99 -16.13
CA LEU A 135 18.89 19.42 -16.32
C LEU A 135 20.16 20.22 -16.01
N LEU A 136 20.87 19.91 -14.92
CA LEU A 136 22.16 20.51 -14.61
C LEU A 136 23.21 20.22 -15.68
N TRP A 137 23.25 18.98 -16.17
CA TRP A 137 24.20 18.57 -17.21
C TRP A 137 23.94 19.30 -18.54
N THR A 138 22.68 19.38 -18.96
CA THR A 138 22.30 20.13 -20.19
C THR A 138 22.55 21.62 -20.05
N LEU A 139 22.29 22.21 -18.89
CA LEU A 139 22.58 23.63 -18.61
C LEU A 139 24.09 23.90 -18.64
N LEU A 140 24.90 23.02 -18.06
CA LEU A 140 26.35 23.12 -18.07
C LEU A 140 26.92 23.03 -19.50
N ILE A 141 26.43 22.08 -20.30
CA ILE A 141 26.80 21.95 -21.72
C ILE A 141 26.36 23.18 -22.53
N ALA A 142 25.13 23.66 -22.32
CA ALA A 142 24.59 24.81 -23.03
C ALA A 142 25.34 26.12 -22.71
N VAL A 143 25.87 26.26 -21.49
CA VAL A 143 26.74 27.39 -21.12
C VAL A 143 28.12 27.26 -21.75
N MET A 144 28.66 26.04 -21.87
CA MET A 144 30.02 25.81 -22.37
C MET A 144 30.13 25.83 -23.91
N LEU A 145 29.06 25.49 -24.63
CA LEU A 145 29.00 25.54 -26.09
C LEU A 145 28.24 26.80 -26.54
N PRO A 146 28.92 27.86 -26.99
CA PRO A 146 28.24 28.96 -27.66
C PRO A 146 27.59 28.41 -28.94
N VAL A 147 26.28 28.18 -28.88
CA VAL A 147 25.46 27.88 -30.06
C VAL A 147 25.49 29.10 -30.96
N GLU A 148 26.32 29.04 -31.99
CA GLU A 148 26.19 29.92 -33.15
C GLU A 148 24.80 29.62 -33.73
N ARG A 149 23.84 30.52 -33.48
CA ARG A 149 22.50 30.41 -34.08
C ARG A 149 22.71 30.56 -35.59
N PRO A 150 22.50 29.53 -36.43
CA PRO A 150 22.46 29.76 -37.86
C PRO A 150 21.24 30.64 -38.10
N LEU A 151 21.47 31.92 -38.35
CA LEU A 151 20.48 32.84 -38.89
C LEU A 151 19.94 32.16 -40.15
N LEU A 152 18.66 31.81 -40.08
CA LEU A 152 17.93 31.15 -41.15
C LEU A 152 18.10 31.96 -42.43
N ALA A 153 18.99 31.50 -43.31
CA ALA A 153 18.92 31.79 -44.72
C ALA A 153 17.56 31.27 -45.19
N ALA A 154 16.68 32.22 -45.46
CA ALA A 154 15.48 32.01 -46.22
C ALA A 154 15.88 31.49 -47.62
N GLU A 155 15.86 30.17 -47.81
CA GLU A 155 15.57 29.60 -49.13
C GLU A 155 14.53 28.51 -48.96
N THR A 156 13.28 28.94 -49.11
CA THR A 156 12.16 28.09 -49.48
C THR A 156 12.41 27.49 -50.85
N LYS A 157 13.19 26.41 -50.93
CA LYS A 157 13.17 25.54 -52.11
C LYS A 157 12.08 24.50 -51.90
N THR A 158 10.89 24.89 -52.33
CA THR A 158 9.78 24.01 -52.70
C THR A 158 10.28 22.85 -53.57
N GLY A 159 10.56 21.72 -52.92
CA GLY A 159 10.87 20.43 -53.52
C GLY A 159 9.96 19.37 -52.90
N ARG A 160 8.70 19.44 -53.30
CA ARG A 160 7.62 18.53 -52.94
C ARG A 160 8.00 17.08 -53.23
N CYS A 161 8.21 16.27 -52.20
CA CYS A 161 7.95 14.83 -52.25
C CYS A 161 7.25 14.46 -50.94
N ALA A 162 5.92 14.58 -50.98
CA ALA A 162 5.04 14.02 -49.96
C ALA A 162 5.30 12.51 -49.91
N ARG A 163 5.81 12.04 -48.76
CA ARG A 163 5.93 10.63 -48.43
C ARG A 163 4.56 10.20 -47.91
N PRO A 164 3.78 9.34 -48.60
CA PRO A 164 2.59 8.79 -47.99
C PRO A 164 3.01 7.88 -46.84
N ALA A 165 2.61 8.30 -45.63
CA ALA A 165 2.48 7.41 -44.50
C ALA A 165 1.35 6.42 -44.78
N PHE A 166 1.50 5.21 -44.25
CA PHE A 166 0.54 4.11 -44.23
C PHE A 166 0.41 3.21 -45.47
N GLY A 167 0.50 1.91 -45.19
CA GLY A 167 -0.25 0.90 -45.93
C GLY A 167 0.61 0.01 -46.82
N THR A 168 0.90 -1.18 -46.30
CA THR A 168 1.35 -2.37 -47.05
C THR A 168 0.67 -2.56 -48.41
N ARG A 169 1.46 -3.02 -49.39
CA ARG A 169 1.11 -3.52 -50.75
C ARG A 169 0.91 -2.45 -51.84
N SER A 170 1.99 -2.08 -52.52
CA SER A 170 2.04 -2.04 -54.00
C SER A 170 3.46 -1.73 -54.47
N LEU A 171 4.28 -2.77 -54.66
CA LEU A 171 5.58 -2.68 -55.33
C LEU A 171 5.46 -2.67 -56.86
N ALA A 172 4.25 -2.67 -57.42
CA ALA A 172 4.03 -2.87 -58.86
C ALA A 172 3.91 -1.58 -59.69
N ALA A 173 3.74 -0.40 -59.07
CA ALA A 173 3.45 0.83 -59.81
C ALA A 173 4.71 1.65 -60.20
N CYS A 174 5.88 1.41 -59.60
CA CYS A 174 7.09 2.18 -59.91
C CYS A 174 7.85 1.67 -61.15
N GLN A 175 7.56 0.47 -61.66
CA GLN A 175 8.32 -0.09 -62.79
C GLN A 175 7.77 0.31 -64.17
N ALA A 176 6.55 0.89 -64.25
CA ALA A 176 5.89 1.20 -65.52
C ALA A 176 6.21 2.59 -66.09
N VAL A 177 6.79 3.51 -65.32
CA VAL A 177 7.08 4.89 -65.79
C VAL A 177 8.49 5.03 -66.38
N ALA A 178 9.40 4.09 -66.09
CA ALA A 178 10.77 4.13 -66.61
C ALA A 178 10.91 3.63 -68.06
N THR A 179 9.95 2.87 -68.60
CA THR A 179 10.03 2.29 -69.96
C THR A 179 9.44 3.18 -71.06
N LEU A 180 8.74 4.27 -70.71
CA LEU A 180 8.11 5.16 -71.70
C LEU A 180 8.97 6.35 -72.15
N GLN A 181 10.14 6.59 -71.56
CA GLN A 181 11.07 7.64 -72.02
C GLN A 181 12.14 7.18 -73.02
N GLY A 182 12.25 5.86 -73.30
CA GLY A 182 13.26 5.32 -74.22
C GLY A 182 12.89 5.32 -75.71
N GLN A 183 11.68 5.74 -76.09
CA GLN A 183 11.15 5.55 -77.46
C GLN A 183 10.82 6.86 -78.21
N ARG A 184 11.37 8.00 -77.76
CA ARG A 184 11.16 9.32 -78.38
C ARG A 184 12.43 9.95 -78.98
N ALA A 185 13.46 9.15 -79.20
CA ALA A 185 14.71 9.57 -79.85
C ALA A 185 15.02 8.65 -81.04
N THR A 186 14.23 8.80 -82.11
CA THR A 186 14.58 8.45 -83.49
C THR A 186 13.96 9.48 -84.40
#